data_AF-A0A7V7AR69-F1
#
_entry.id   AF-A0A7V7AR69-F1
#
_cell.length_a   1.000
_cell.length_b   1.000
_cell.length_c   1.000
_cell.angle_alpha   90.00
_cell.angle_beta   90.00
_cell.angle_gamma   90.00
#
_symmetry.space_group_name_H-M   'P 1'
#
loop_
_entity.id
_entity.type
_entity.pdbx_description
1 polymer ?
#
loop_
_entity_poly.entity_id
_entity_poly.type
_entity_poly.pdbx_seq_one_letter_code
_entity_poly.pdbx_strand_id
1 'polypeptide(L)'
;MANLYVWFPDKTEHREFLLKLLEIEPIRPRNKSKKAREEAENLKEDLSLAIWKFEAGKTKSPWYQLHRTFYYGRVPDSDHSILPWSKEAVFEKGFRSIYTQKSYYFRPGFWLVLKFRETKAAGEKYRWVLKQIPESRMGTSVPVPPSVILKWKLLWVEKALSEVTFLTGLEGKYPGKCLEYLNDIKASEPELFKKGDNVYLWERLAFAFEARGRLQGAE
;
A
#
# COMPACT_ATOMS: atom_id res chain seq x y z
N MET A 1 -17.55 6.85 6.33
CA MET A 1 -17.11 5.69 5.50
C MET A 1 -15.65 5.32 5.76
N ALA A 2 -15.33 4.02 5.67
CA ALA A 2 -13.95 3.51 5.74
C ALA A 2 -13.12 3.93 4.50
N ASN A 3 -11.80 3.83 4.60
CA ASN A 3 -10.92 4.08 3.46
C ASN A 3 -11.03 2.94 2.44
N LEU A 4 -11.03 3.29 1.15
CA LEU A 4 -10.87 2.35 0.06
C LEU A 4 -9.38 2.30 -0.33
N TYR A 5 -8.83 1.09 -0.40
CA TYR A 5 -7.43 0.83 -0.74
C TYR A 5 -7.38 0.14 -2.09
N VAL A 6 -6.76 0.78 -3.07
CA VAL A 6 -6.65 0.26 -4.44
C VAL A 6 -5.18 0.06 -4.77
N TRP A 7 -4.82 -1.14 -5.19
CA TRP A 7 -3.46 -1.47 -5.60
C TRP A 7 -3.27 -1.32 -7.10
N PHE A 8 -2.12 -0.77 -7.48
CA PHE A 8 -1.67 -0.68 -8.86
C PHE A 8 -0.30 -1.35 -9.02
N PRO A 9 -0.08 -2.05 -10.15
CA PRO A 9 1.17 -2.74 -10.44
C PRO A 9 2.31 -1.75 -10.67
N ASP A 10 2.03 -0.58 -11.24
CA ASP A 10 3.02 0.43 -11.54
C ASP A 10 2.49 1.86 -11.32
N LYS A 11 3.44 2.79 -11.37
CA LYS A 11 3.21 4.21 -11.11
C LYS A 11 2.39 4.89 -12.23
N THR A 12 2.51 4.40 -13.46
CA THR A 12 1.84 4.98 -14.63
C THR A 12 0.35 4.69 -14.57
N GLU A 13 -0.04 3.44 -14.38
CA GLU A 13 -1.46 3.06 -14.24
C GLU A 13 -2.11 3.78 -13.05
N HIS A 14 -1.39 3.87 -11.94
CA HIS A 14 -1.82 4.62 -10.76
C HIS A 14 -2.08 6.11 -11.05
N ARG A 15 -1.19 6.76 -11.81
CA ARG A 15 -1.33 8.17 -12.20
C ARG A 15 -2.48 8.37 -13.18
N GLU A 16 -2.59 7.53 -14.20
CA GLU A 16 -3.69 7.58 -15.16
C GLU A 16 -5.05 7.41 -14.49
N PHE A 17 -5.14 6.47 -13.53
CA PHE A 17 -6.36 6.29 -12.76
C PHE A 17 -6.70 7.51 -11.92
N LEU A 18 -5.72 8.14 -11.26
CA LEU A 18 -5.94 9.38 -10.52
C LEU A 18 -6.48 10.50 -11.43
N LEU A 19 -5.88 10.69 -12.60
CA LEU A 19 -6.33 11.72 -13.55
C LEU A 19 -7.77 11.49 -13.98
N LYS A 20 -8.15 10.24 -14.29
CA LYS A 20 -9.53 9.85 -14.60
C LYS A 20 -10.47 10.04 -13.42
N LEU A 21 -10.06 9.63 -12.21
CA LEU A 21 -10.83 9.77 -10.97
C LEU A 21 -11.22 11.24 -10.71
N LEU A 22 -10.24 12.13 -10.91
CA LEU A 22 -10.37 13.57 -10.75
C LEU A 22 -10.88 14.28 -12.01
N GLU A 23 -11.21 13.56 -13.08
CA GLU A 23 -11.68 14.10 -14.37
C GLU A 23 -10.80 15.25 -14.88
N ILE A 24 -9.48 15.06 -14.81
CA ILE A 24 -8.51 16.03 -15.29
C ILE A 24 -8.30 15.80 -16.77
N GLU A 25 -8.74 16.75 -17.60
CA GLU A 25 -8.52 16.73 -19.03
C GLU A 25 -7.09 17.13 -19.43
N PRO A 26 -6.59 16.70 -20.60
CA PRO A 26 -5.31 17.16 -21.12
C PRO A 26 -5.29 18.68 -21.30
N ILE A 27 -4.35 19.35 -20.63
CA ILE A 27 -4.19 20.81 -20.71
C ILE A 27 -3.69 21.17 -22.11
N ARG A 28 -4.49 21.96 -22.84
CA ARG A 28 -4.18 22.46 -24.19
C ARG A 28 -4.26 23.98 -24.22
N PRO A 29 -3.38 24.65 -25.00
CA PRO A 29 -3.49 26.08 -25.22
C PRO A 29 -4.84 26.42 -25.85
N ARG A 30 -5.52 27.45 -25.33
CA ARG A 30 -6.82 27.91 -25.86
C ARG A 30 -6.72 28.39 -27.32
N ASN A 31 -5.56 28.95 -27.70
CA ASN A 31 -5.28 29.41 -29.05
C ASN A 31 -3.76 29.34 -29.35
N LYS A 32 -3.36 29.77 -30.55
CA LYS A 32 -1.95 29.75 -31.00
C LYS A 32 -1.09 30.90 -30.43
N SER A 33 -1.63 31.80 -29.61
CA SER A 33 -0.88 32.93 -29.06
C SER A 33 0.22 32.49 -28.09
N LYS A 34 1.28 33.28 -27.96
CA LYS A 34 2.36 33.04 -26.99
C LYS A 34 1.82 32.99 -25.55
N LYS A 35 0.96 33.94 -25.18
CA LYS A 35 0.35 34.02 -23.84
C LYS A 35 -0.45 32.76 -23.49
N ALA A 36 -1.28 32.25 -24.41
CA ALA A 36 -2.07 31.05 -24.16
C ALA A 36 -1.22 29.77 -24.07
N ARG A 37 -0.06 29.73 -24.73
CA ARG A 37 0.91 28.63 -24.59
C ARG A 37 1.60 28.68 -23.23
N GLU A 38 2.06 29.85 -22.81
CA GLU A 38 2.69 30.05 -21.49
C GLU A 38 1.72 29.70 -20.35
N GLU A 39 0.47 30.13 -20.43
CA GLU A 39 -0.56 29.77 -19.44
C GLU A 39 -0.79 28.25 -19.36
N ALA A 40 -0.87 27.57 -20.52
CA ALA A 40 -1.01 26.12 -20.55
C ALA A 40 0.21 25.39 -19.97
N GLU A 41 1.44 25.89 -20.20
CA GLU A 41 2.64 25.32 -19.58
C GLU A 41 2.65 25.54 -18.06
N ASN A 42 2.30 26.74 -17.58
CA ASN A 42 2.19 27.00 -16.14
C ASN A 42 1.19 26.05 -15.45
N LEU A 43 0.03 25.80 -16.09
CA LEU A 43 -0.96 24.84 -15.58
C LEU A 43 -0.43 23.41 -15.58
N LYS A 44 0.36 23.01 -16.58
CA LYS A 44 1.00 21.69 -16.62
C LYS A 44 2.04 21.53 -15.51
N GLU A 45 2.82 22.58 -15.25
CA GLU A 45 3.80 22.58 -14.16
C GLU A 45 3.10 22.47 -12.80
N ASP A 46 2.03 23.23 -12.58
CA ASP A 46 1.24 23.16 -11.34
C ASP A 46 0.62 21.77 -11.13
N LEU A 47 -0.01 21.20 -12.17
CA LEU A 47 -0.54 19.84 -12.12
C LEU A 47 0.57 18.80 -11.84
N SER A 48 1.73 18.95 -12.50
CA SER A 48 2.87 18.05 -12.31
C SER A 48 3.39 18.11 -10.87
N LEU A 49 3.43 19.29 -10.27
CA LEU A 49 3.79 19.47 -8.86
C LEU A 49 2.77 18.81 -7.92
N ALA A 50 1.47 18.98 -8.19
CA ALA A 50 0.41 18.35 -7.41
C ALA A 50 0.50 16.82 -7.45
N ILE A 51 0.71 16.24 -8.64
CA ILE A 51 0.89 14.79 -8.84
C ILE A 51 2.17 14.32 -8.14
N TRP A 52 3.28 15.03 -8.28
CA TRP A 52 4.54 14.66 -7.62
C TRP A 52 4.39 14.63 -6.09
N LYS A 53 3.72 15.63 -5.51
CA LYS A 53 3.39 15.68 -4.07
C LYS A 53 2.49 14.52 -3.64
N PHE A 54 1.50 14.18 -4.46
CA PHE A 54 0.62 13.02 -4.25
C PHE A 54 1.39 11.69 -4.25
N GLU A 55 2.32 11.51 -5.20
CA GLU A 55 3.15 10.31 -5.35
C GLU A 55 4.20 10.19 -4.23
N ALA A 56 4.65 11.30 -3.66
CA ALA A 56 5.57 11.33 -2.53
C ALA A 56 4.97 10.74 -1.24
N GLY A 57 3.64 10.60 -1.18
CA GLY A 57 2.92 9.83 -0.17
C GLY A 57 2.02 10.68 0.72
N LYS A 58 1.43 10.00 1.71
CA LYS A 58 0.38 10.53 2.61
C LYS A 58 0.58 11.96 3.10
N THR A 59 1.72 12.26 3.71
CA THR A 59 1.97 13.58 4.35
C THR A 59 2.29 14.69 3.36
N LYS A 60 2.63 14.35 2.12
CA LYS A 60 2.97 15.30 1.06
C LYS A 60 1.80 15.54 0.11
N SER A 61 0.84 14.60 0.03
CA SER A 61 -0.30 14.72 -0.87
C SER A 61 -1.07 16.03 -0.63
N PRO A 62 -1.35 16.81 -1.70
CA PRO A 62 -2.11 18.06 -1.59
C PRO A 62 -3.56 17.80 -1.17
N TRP A 63 -4.05 16.57 -1.38
CA TRP A 63 -5.42 16.16 -1.09
C TRP A 63 -5.52 15.31 0.18
N TYR A 64 -4.53 15.32 1.06
CA TYR A 64 -4.62 14.65 2.36
C TYR A 64 -5.40 15.50 3.37
N GLN A 65 -6.36 14.89 4.07
CA GLN A 65 -7.17 15.53 5.11
C GLN A 65 -7.89 16.83 4.70
N LEU A 66 -8.42 16.91 3.47
CA LEU A 66 -9.16 18.08 2.96
C LEU A 66 -10.27 18.59 3.90
N HIS A 67 -10.95 17.69 4.61
CA HIS A 67 -11.98 18.07 5.60
C HIS A 67 -11.46 18.94 6.77
N ARG A 68 -10.15 18.99 7.02
CA ARG A 68 -9.54 19.90 8.00
C ARG A 68 -9.31 21.29 7.41
N THR A 69 -9.14 21.39 6.10
CA THR A 69 -8.98 22.66 5.38
C THR A 69 -10.32 23.36 5.20
N PHE A 70 -11.38 22.60 4.90
CA PHE A 70 -12.72 23.14 4.66
C PHE A 70 -13.57 23.06 5.93
N TYR A 71 -13.66 24.17 6.66
CA TYR A 71 -14.43 24.30 7.89
C TYR A 71 -15.91 23.96 7.66
N TYR A 72 -16.50 23.18 8.57
CA TYR A 72 -17.84 22.57 8.43
C TYR A 72 -18.10 21.83 7.11
N GLY A 73 -17.05 21.47 6.36
CA GLY A 73 -17.19 20.83 5.06
C GLY A 73 -17.81 21.72 3.99
N ARG A 74 -17.69 23.04 4.10
CA ARG A 74 -18.08 24.00 3.07
C ARG A 74 -16.86 24.49 2.31
N VAL A 75 -16.99 24.54 0.99
CA VAL A 75 -16.05 25.23 0.11
C VAL A 75 -16.58 26.66 -0.01
N PRO A 76 -15.74 27.70 0.17
CA PRO A 76 -16.17 29.08 -0.07
C PRO A 76 -16.60 29.25 -1.52
N ASP A 77 -17.70 29.96 -1.76
CA ASP A 77 -18.12 30.33 -3.10
C ASP A 77 -17.00 31.15 -3.76
N SER A 78 -16.50 30.65 -4.88
CA SER A 78 -15.39 31.25 -5.63
C SER A 78 -15.90 31.58 -7.02
N ASP A 79 -15.87 32.86 -7.40
CA ASP A 79 -16.24 33.36 -8.74
C ASP A 79 -15.24 32.95 -9.84
N HIS A 80 -14.13 32.28 -9.49
CA HIS A 80 -13.12 31.84 -10.45
C HIS A 80 -13.29 30.38 -10.86
N SER A 81 -12.88 30.06 -12.09
CA SER A 81 -12.78 28.70 -12.59
C SER A 81 -11.78 27.90 -11.74
N ILE A 82 -12.32 27.12 -10.80
CA ILE A 82 -11.54 26.27 -9.91
C ILE A 82 -10.86 25.18 -10.76
N LEU A 83 -9.54 25.06 -10.65
CA LEU A 83 -8.80 24.01 -11.36
C LEU A 83 -9.26 22.63 -10.86
N PRO A 84 -9.44 21.63 -11.74
CA PRO A 84 -9.98 20.32 -11.34
C PRO A 84 -9.18 19.58 -10.25
N TRP A 85 -7.89 19.91 -10.11
CA TRP A 85 -6.98 19.33 -9.11
C TRP A 85 -6.74 20.22 -7.89
N SER A 86 -7.44 21.36 -7.78
CA SER A 86 -7.40 22.18 -6.56
C SER A 86 -8.03 21.43 -5.37
N LYS A 87 -7.75 21.89 -4.16
CA LYS A 87 -8.30 21.26 -2.95
C LYS A 87 -9.83 21.35 -2.93
N GLU A 88 -10.36 22.47 -3.37
CA GLU A 88 -11.76 22.84 -3.46
C GLU A 88 -12.49 21.87 -4.39
N ALA A 89 -12.05 21.78 -5.66
CA ALA A 89 -12.66 20.91 -6.66
C ALA A 89 -12.62 19.43 -6.23
N VAL A 90 -11.49 18.97 -5.68
CA VAL A 90 -11.38 17.58 -5.19
C VAL A 90 -12.30 17.33 -3.98
N PHE A 91 -12.49 18.32 -3.11
CA PHE A 91 -13.39 18.18 -1.98
C PHE A 91 -14.87 18.19 -2.40
N GLU A 92 -15.25 19.00 -3.39
CA GLU A 92 -16.58 19.01 -4.01
C GLU A 92 -16.92 17.70 -4.69
N LYS A 93 -15.93 17.08 -5.36
CA LYS A 93 -16.03 15.72 -5.95
C LYS A 93 -16.25 14.61 -4.91
N GLY A 94 -16.27 14.95 -3.61
CA GLY A 94 -16.68 14.03 -2.57
C GLY A 94 -15.53 13.37 -1.81
N PHE A 95 -14.30 13.87 -1.93
CA PHE A 95 -13.15 13.28 -1.25
C PHE A 95 -12.80 14.02 0.04
N ARG A 96 -12.61 13.28 1.14
CA ARG A 96 -11.98 13.76 2.38
C ARG A 96 -10.46 13.61 2.32
N SER A 97 -9.96 12.60 1.61
CA SER A 97 -8.52 12.38 1.42
C SER A 97 -8.24 11.55 0.16
N ILE A 98 -7.18 11.90 -0.55
CA ILE A 98 -6.58 11.09 -1.62
C ILE A 98 -5.07 11.09 -1.42
N TYR A 99 -4.43 9.94 -1.34
CA TYR A 99 -2.97 9.86 -1.20
C TYR A 99 -2.39 8.50 -1.59
N THR A 100 -1.08 8.47 -1.83
CA THR A 100 -0.32 7.24 -2.13
C THR A 100 0.27 6.63 -0.87
N GLN A 101 0.31 5.30 -0.81
CA GLN A 101 1.06 4.52 0.18
C GLN A 101 1.91 3.46 -0.52
N LYS A 102 3.16 3.27 -0.07
CA LYS A 102 4.10 2.30 -0.68
C LYS A 102 3.83 0.85 -0.26
N SER A 103 3.04 0.64 0.78
CA SER A 103 2.66 -0.68 1.28
C SER A 103 1.36 -0.63 2.07
N TYR A 104 0.55 -1.67 1.99
CA TYR A 104 -0.66 -1.83 2.81
C TYR A 104 -0.78 -3.28 3.26
N TYR A 105 -0.94 -3.52 4.57
CA TYR A 105 -0.92 -4.87 5.16
C TYR A 105 0.17 -5.76 4.55
N PHE A 106 1.41 -5.27 4.58
CA PHE A 106 2.60 -5.99 4.11
C PHE A 106 2.64 -6.32 2.61
N ARG A 107 1.74 -5.73 1.82
CA ARG A 107 1.77 -5.81 0.35
C ARG A 107 2.46 -4.56 -0.19
N PRO A 108 3.68 -4.63 -0.72
CA PRO A 108 4.34 -3.49 -1.35
C PRO A 108 3.63 -3.13 -2.67
N GLY A 109 3.73 -1.87 -3.07
CA GLY A 109 3.21 -1.40 -4.36
C GLY A 109 2.69 0.02 -4.31
N PHE A 110 2.01 0.44 -5.37
CA PHE A 110 1.40 1.76 -5.48
C PHE A 110 -0.04 1.69 -5.00
N TRP A 111 -0.24 1.98 -3.71
CA TRP A 111 -1.57 1.99 -3.12
C TRP A 111 -2.18 3.38 -3.19
N LEU A 112 -3.28 3.50 -3.93
CA LEU A 112 -4.16 4.66 -3.88
C LEU A 112 -5.12 4.49 -2.71
N VAL A 113 -5.08 5.43 -1.78
CA VAL A 113 -5.98 5.45 -0.62
C VAL A 113 -7.00 6.57 -0.79
N LEU A 114 -8.26 6.18 -0.84
CA LEU A 114 -9.40 7.08 -1.02
C LEU A 114 -10.26 7.10 0.23
N LYS A 115 -10.48 8.30 0.78
CA LYS A 115 -11.45 8.53 1.85
C LYS A 115 -12.55 9.43 1.32
N PHE A 116 -13.77 8.93 1.34
CA PHE A 116 -14.95 9.63 0.81
C PHE A 116 -15.66 10.46 1.89
N ARG A 117 -16.37 11.50 1.43
CA ARG A 117 -17.36 12.25 2.20
C ARG A 117 -18.66 11.45 2.27
N GLU A 118 -19.54 11.87 3.16
CA GLU A 118 -20.90 11.31 3.28
C GLU A 118 -21.86 12.17 2.45
N THR A 119 -21.67 12.15 1.13
CA THR A 119 -22.48 12.89 0.16
C THR A 119 -22.88 11.99 -1.01
N LYS A 120 -23.93 12.39 -1.76
CA LYS A 120 -24.39 11.65 -2.94
C LYS A 120 -23.28 11.52 -4.00
N ALA A 121 -22.61 12.64 -4.32
CA ALA A 121 -21.48 12.66 -5.26
C ALA A 121 -20.35 11.71 -4.84
N ALA A 122 -20.02 11.67 -3.54
CA ALA A 122 -19.02 10.75 -3.02
C ALA A 122 -19.44 9.28 -3.17
N GLY A 123 -20.72 8.97 -2.95
CA GLY A 123 -21.28 7.63 -3.17
C GLY A 123 -21.26 7.19 -4.63
N GLU A 124 -21.54 8.11 -5.56
CA GLU A 124 -21.43 7.86 -7.01
C GLU A 124 -19.99 7.59 -7.42
N LYS A 125 -19.05 8.42 -6.94
CA LYS A 125 -17.61 8.20 -7.19
C LYS A 125 -17.10 6.90 -6.59
N TYR A 126 -17.50 6.55 -5.36
CA TYR A 126 -17.15 5.26 -4.76
C TYR A 126 -17.59 4.08 -5.63
N ARG A 127 -18.85 4.07 -6.07
CA ARG A 127 -19.38 3.03 -6.97
C ARG A 127 -18.66 3.02 -8.32
N TRP A 128 -18.30 4.18 -8.85
CA TRP A 128 -17.52 4.28 -10.07
C TRP A 128 -16.16 3.59 -9.90
N VAL A 129 -15.43 3.84 -8.80
CA VAL A 129 -14.15 3.16 -8.53
C VAL A 129 -14.32 1.64 -8.48
N LEU A 130 -15.36 1.14 -7.79
CA LEU A 130 -15.62 -0.31 -7.72
C LEU A 130 -15.92 -0.94 -9.08
N LYS A 131 -16.47 -0.19 -10.04
CA LYS A 131 -16.72 -0.69 -11.40
C LYS A 131 -15.47 -0.70 -12.28
N GLN A 132 -14.52 0.19 -12.01
CA GLN A 132 -13.30 0.33 -12.83
C GLN A 132 -12.18 -0.62 -12.41
N ILE A 133 -12.15 -1.01 -11.14
CA ILE A 133 -11.05 -1.78 -10.57
C ILE A 133 -11.56 -3.16 -10.15
N PRO A 134 -10.91 -4.26 -10.59
CA PRO A 134 -11.30 -5.60 -10.18
C PRO A 134 -11.06 -5.81 -8.68
N GLU A 135 -11.88 -6.65 -8.05
CA GLU A 135 -11.80 -6.96 -6.62
C GLU A 135 -10.43 -7.51 -6.20
N SER A 136 -9.73 -8.22 -7.08
CA SER A 136 -8.38 -8.74 -6.86
C SER A 136 -7.33 -7.66 -6.57
N ARG A 137 -7.61 -6.40 -6.89
CA ARG A 137 -6.74 -5.24 -6.63
C ARG A 137 -7.20 -4.40 -5.44
N MET A 138 -8.22 -4.84 -4.71
CA MET A 138 -8.78 -4.11 -3.57
C MET A 138 -8.23 -4.61 -2.25
N GLY A 139 -7.73 -3.69 -1.41
CA GLY A 139 -7.39 -3.94 -0.02
C GLY A 139 -6.63 -5.25 0.24
N THR A 140 -7.21 -6.11 1.07
CA THR A 140 -6.60 -7.39 1.46
C THR A 140 -6.82 -8.52 0.46
N SER A 141 -7.62 -8.32 -0.59
CA SER A 141 -7.83 -9.29 -1.67
C SER A 141 -6.58 -9.47 -2.54
N VAL A 142 -5.70 -8.47 -2.57
CA VAL A 142 -4.35 -8.62 -3.14
C VAL A 142 -3.58 -9.68 -2.33
N PRO A 143 -2.90 -10.66 -2.94
CA PRO A 143 -2.14 -11.64 -2.18
C PRO A 143 -0.90 -10.99 -1.53
N VAL A 144 -0.52 -11.46 -0.34
CA VAL A 144 0.76 -11.08 0.27
C VAL A 144 1.88 -11.73 -0.55
N PRO A 145 2.97 -11.00 -0.87
CA PRO A 145 4.08 -11.59 -1.62
C PRO A 145 4.66 -12.82 -0.92
N PRO A 146 5.04 -13.88 -1.65
CA PRO A 146 5.65 -15.08 -1.07
C PRO A 146 6.86 -14.77 -0.18
N SER A 147 7.69 -13.82 -0.60
CA SER A 147 8.87 -13.37 0.16
C SER A 147 8.55 -12.83 1.54
N VAL A 148 7.42 -12.12 1.69
CA VAL A 148 6.94 -11.62 2.98
C VAL A 148 6.44 -12.77 3.85
N ILE A 149 5.74 -13.74 3.24
CA ILE A 149 5.27 -14.94 3.94
C ILE A 149 6.45 -15.76 4.47
N LEU A 150 7.51 -15.92 3.66
CA LEU A 150 8.74 -16.62 4.08
C LEU A 150 9.41 -15.93 5.26
N LYS A 151 9.47 -14.59 5.27
CA LYS A 151 9.98 -13.83 6.42
C LYS A 151 9.15 -14.03 7.69
N TRP A 152 7.82 -14.12 7.57
CA TRP A 152 6.98 -14.44 8.73
C TRP A 152 7.17 -15.87 9.23
N LYS A 153 7.32 -16.84 8.32
CA LYS A 153 7.67 -18.21 8.68
C LYS A 153 8.99 -18.23 9.46
N LEU A 154 9.99 -17.50 8.99
CA LEU A 154 11.30 -17.39 9.66
C LEU A 154 11.18 -16.81 11.08
N LEU A 155 10.51 -15.66 11.22
CA LEU A 155 10.25 -15.03 12.53
C LEU A 155 9.49 -15.95 13.48
N TRP A 156 8.54 -16.72 12.95
CA TRP A 156 7.82 -17.70 13.74
C TRP A 156 8.74 -18.82 14.24
N VAL A 157 9.64 -19.33 13.40
CA VAL A 157 10.64 -20.34 13.78
C VAL A 157 11.59 -19.79 14.84
N GLU A 158 12.11 -18.58 14.65
CA GLU A 158 12.96 -17.90 15.63
C GLU A 158 12.29 -17.86 17.01
N LYS A 159 11.03 -17.41 17.06
CA LYS A 159 10.25 -17.35 18.29
C LYS A 159 10.02 -18.74 18.89
N ALA A 160 9.55 -19.69 18.08
CA ALA A 160 9.27 -21.05 18.54
C ALA A 160 10.50 -21.72 19.15
N LEU A 161 11.68 -21.58 18.52
CA LEU A 161 12.92 -22.17 19.02
C LEU A 161 13.48 -21.43 20.24
N SER A 162 13.25 -20.12 20.36
CA SER A 162 13.65 -19.36 21.56
C SER A 162 12.82 -19.72 22.80
N GLU A 163 11.56 -20.12 22.62
CA GLU A 163 10.68 -20.55 23.72
C GLU A 163 11.01 -22.00 24.16
N VAL A 164 11.47 -22.85 23.23
CA VAL A 164 11.88 -24.24 23.51
C VAL A 164 13.11 -24.31 24.42
N THR A 165 14.00 -23.31 24.39
CA THR A 165 15.18 -23.27 25.27
C THR A 165 14.87 -23.06 26.76
N PHE A 166 13.63 -22.74 27.15
CA PHE A 166 13.31 -22.39 28.55
C PHE A 166 12.23 -23.26 29.22
N LEU A 167 11.42 -24.02 28.48
CA LEU A 167 10.31 -24.77 29.05
C LEU A 167 10.22 -26.18 28.47
N THR A 168 10.37 -27.15 29.36
CA THR A 168 10.10 -28.60 29.22
C THR A 168 8.62 -28.93 28.93
N GLY A 169 7.85 -28.02 28.32
CA GLY A 169 6.39 -28.08 28.25
C GLY A 169 5.74 -27.68 26.93
N LEU A 170 6.48 -27.56 25.81
CA LEU A 170 5.86 -27.33 24.50
C LEU A 170 5.53 -28.66 23.80
N GLU A 171 4.24 -28.93 23.67
CA GLU A 171 3.63 -30.10 23.03
C GLU A 171 4.26 -30.50 21.68
N GLY A 172 4.12 -31.77 21.31
CA GLY A 172 4.90 -32.53 20.33
C GLY A 172 4.96 -32.04 18.86
N LYS A 173 4.47 -30.85 18.49
CA LYS A 173 4.24 -30.44 17.08
C LYS A 173 5.14 -29.33 16.52
N TYR A 174 5.97 -28.69 17.35
CA TYR A 174 6.74 -27.51 16.92
C TYR A 174 8.00 -27.80 16.09
N PRO A 175 8.87 -28.79 16.43
CA PRO A 175 10.11 -29.02 15.69
C PRO A 175 9.91 -29.45 14.24
N GLY A 176 8.96 -30.36 13.97
CA GLY A 176 8.65 -30.79 12.60
C GLY A 176 8.16 -29.63 11.71
N LYS A 177 7.32 -28.75 12.26
CA LYS A 177 6.85 -27.55 11.54
C LYS A 177 7.95 -26.51 11.34
N CYS A 178 8.88 -26.39 12.29
CA CYS A 178 10.07 -25.57 12.11
C CYS A 178 10.94 -26.12 10.97
N LEU A 179 11.17 -27.44 10.92
CA LEU A 179 11.91 -28.09 9.84
C LEU A 179 11.29 -27.83 8.47
N GLU A 180 9.97 -28.02 8.35
CA GLU A 180 9.21 -27.73 7.12
C GLU A 180 9.42 -26.28 6.67
N TYR A 181 9.23 -25.32 7.57
CA TYR A 181 9.38 -23.90 7.24
C TYR A 181 10.81 -23.52 6.90
N LEU A 182 11.80 -24.03 7.62
CA LEU A 182 13.20 -23.77 7.32
C LEU A 182 13.62 -24.36 5.97
N ASN A 183 13.11 -25.55 5.62
CA ASN A 183 13.33 -26.17 4.31
C ASN A 183 12.69 -25.35 3.17
N ASP A 184 11.42 -24.92 3.33
CA ASP A 184 10.74 -24.05 2.38
C ASP A 184 11.53 -22.76 2.12
N ILE A 185 12.04 -22.13 3.19
CA ILE A 185 12.82 -20.89 3.12
C ILE A 185 14.16 -21.15 2.46
N LYS A 186 14.85 -22.26 2.78
CA LYS A 186 16.16 -22.59 2.21
C LYS A 186 16.06 -22.84 0.71
N ALA A 187 14.99 -23.47 0.26
CA ALA A 187 14.74 -23.73 -1.16
C ALA A 187 14.39 -22.44 -1.92
N SER A 188 13.63 -21.53 -1.32
CA SER A 188 13.07 -20.36 -2.01
C SER A 188 13.92 -19.09 -1.88
N GLU A 189 14.44 -18.80 -0.68
CA GLU A 189 15.21 -17.59 -0.35
C GLU A 189 16.38 -17.91 0.59
N PRO A 190 17.41 -18.65 0.13
CA PRO A 190 18.55 -19.05 0.95
C PRO A 190 19.34 -17.87 1.53
N GLU A 191 19.26 -16.69 0.89
CA GLU A 191 19.90 -15.46 1.36
C GLU A 191 19.42 -15.03 2.77
N LEU A 192 18.21 -15.42 3.17
CA LEU A 192 17.68 -15.11 4.51
C LEU A 192 18.48 -15.77 5.65
N PHE A 193 19.27 -16.81 5.33
CA PHE A 193 20.15 -17.47 6.28
C PHE A 193 21.58 -16.91 6.29
N LYS A 194 21.98 -16.07 5.32
CA LYS A 194 23.39 -15.63 5.22
C LYS A 194 23.79 -14.52 6.18
N LYS A 195 22.85 -13.97 6.96
CA LYS A 195 23.11 -12.83 7.85
C LYS A 195 22.66 -13.12 9.27
N GLY A 196 23.53 -12.78 10.24
CA GLY A 196 23.22 -12.77 11.67
C GLY A 196 22.97 -14.16 12.24
N ASP A 197 22.13 -14.22 13.27
CA ASP A 197 21.90 -15.43 14.07
C ASP A 197 21.02 -16.48 13.38
N ASN A 198 20.48 -16.17 12.20
CA ASN A 198 19.56 -17.04 11.47
C ASN A 198 20.20 -18.36 11.02
N VAL A 199 21.52 -18.38 10.86
CA VAL A 199 22.30 -19.61 10.60
C VAL A 199 22.11 -20.63 11.73
N TYR A 200 22.07 -20.15 12.97
CA TYR A 200 21.99 -20.99 14.16
C TYR A 200 20.58 -21.55 14.42
N LEU A 201 19.57 -21.19 13.62
CA LEU A 201 18.23 -21.77 13.74
C LEU A 201 18.23 -23.26 13.43
N TRP A 202 19.09 -23.72 12.52
CA TRP A 202 19.28 -25.14 12.23
C TRP A 202 19.87 -25.89 13.42
N GLU A 203 20.87 -25.31 14.08
CA GLU A 203 21.48 -25.87 15.29
C GLU A 203 20.49 -25.90 16.46
N ARG A 204 19.76 -24.81 16.71
CA ARG A 204 18.71 -24.74 17.74
C ARG A 204 17.61 -25.77 17.48
N LEU A 205 17.25 -25.99 16.21
CA LEU A 205 16.29 -27.01 15.84
C LEU A 205 16.83 -28.43 16.10
N ALA A 206 18.10 -28.70 15.82
CA ALA A 206 18.74 -29.98 16.11
C ALA A 206 18.70 -30.29 17.62
N PHE A 207 19.08 -29.33 18.47
CA PHE A 207 18.96 -29.47 19.93
C PHE A 207 17.50 -29.70 20.39
N ALA A 208 16.52 -29.05 19.74
CA ALA A 208 15.11 -29.28 20.04
C ALA A 208 14.62 -30.69 19.69
N PHE A 209 15.18 -31.32 18.65
CA PHE A 209 14.92 -32.72 18.31
C PHE A 209 15.66 -33.69 19.26
N GLU A 210 16.91 -33.39 19.61
CA GLU A 210 17.72 -34.16 20.56
C GLU A 210 17.08 -34.22 21.94
N ALA A 211 16.67 -33.08 22.49
CA ALA A 211 15.97 -32.98 23.78
C ALA A 211 14.69 -33.84 23.86
N ARG A 212 14.18 -34.31 22.71
CA ARG A 212 12.99 -35.17 22.60
C ARG A 212 13.31 -36.63 22.26
N GLY A 213 14.58 -37.01 22.12
CA GLY A 213 14.98 -38.34 21.67
C GLY A 213 14.54 -38.65 20.23
N ARG A 214 14.36 -37.62 19.39
CA ARG A 214 13.85 -37.74 18.00
C ARG A 214 14.85 -37.27 16.94
N LEU A 215 16.14 -37.45 17.18
CA LEU A 215 17.21 -37.09 16.22
C LEU A 215 17.06 -37.80 14.85
N GLN A 216 16.41 -38.96 14.80
CA GLN A 216 16.17 -39.71 13.54
C GLN A 216 15.15 -39.06 12.59
N GLY A 217 14.54 -37.91 12.94
CA GLY A 217 13.59 -37.19 12.07
C GLY A 217 14.17 -35.96 11.36
N ALA A 218 15.50 -35.77 11.39
CA ALA A 218 16.19 -34.59 10.88
C ALA A 218 17.01 -34.83 9.58
N GLU A 219 16.90 -36.02 8.99
CA GLU A 219 17.46 -36.35 7.67
C GLU A 219 16.47 -36.08 6.52
#